data_AF-A0A6M4BH20-F1
#
_entry.id   AF-A0A6M4BH20-F1
#
_cell.length_a   1.000
_cell.length_b   1.000
_cell.length_c   1.000
_cell.angle_alpha   90.00
_cell.angle_beta   90.00
_cell.angle_gamma   90.00
#
_symmetry.space_group_name_H-M   'P 1'
#
loop_
_entity.id
_entity.type
_entity.pdbx_description
1 polymer ?
#
loop_
_entity_poly.entity_id
_entity_poly.type
_entity_poly.pdbx_seq_one_letter_code
_entity_poly.pdbx_strand_id
1 'polypeptide(L)'
;FLPSSLKSVFQKKQPFSKPLIYALFNDMKQPQKELQDDSIYNFAERRFGKEIADYAISPMICGICAGDAKEISVKFLMKTLFEWEQNHGGVVKGLMKSLFKSKTEDELDLSDLAKKSQEEKWNVYTIKGGLE
;
A
#
# COMPACT_ATOMS: atom_id res chain seq x y z
N PHE A 1 1.60 11.10 1.79
CA PHE A 1 0.27 11.65 1.48
C PHE A 1 -0.55 10.60 0.74
N LEU A 2 -1.55 10.02 1.40
CA LEU A 2 -2.47 9.07 0.74
C LEU A 2 -3.61 9.85 0.07
N PRO A 3 -4.09 9.40 -1.11
CA PRO A 3 -5.19 10.06 -1.81
C PRO A 3 -6.49 9.91 -1.01
N SER A 4 -7.05 11.01 -0.53
CA SER A 4 -8.37 11.05 0.12
C SER A 4 -9.54 11.01 -0.87
N SER A 5 -9.25 11.11 -2.17
CA SER A 5 -10.24 11.10 -3.25
C SER A 5 -9.65 10.52 -4.53
N LEU A 6 -10.47 9.82 -5.31
CA LEU A 6 -10.08 9.27 -6.62
C LEU A 6 -9.52 10.35 -7.55
N LYS A 7 -10.07 11.56 -7.54
CA LYS A 7 -9.58 12.69 -8.35
C LYS A 7 -8.12 13.05 -8.02
N SER A 8 -7.70 12.85 -6.78
CA SER A 8 -6.33 13.18 -6.34
C SER A 8 -5.27 12.20 -6.84
N VAL A 9 -5.66 11.00 -7.30
CA VAL A 9 -4.75 10.03 -7.94
C VAL A 9 -4.34 10.48 -9.34
N PHE A 10 -5.24 11.22 -10.01
CA PHE A 10 -5.02 11.78 -11.35
C PHE A 10 -4.37 13.16 -11.33
N GLN A 11 -4.28 13.81 -10.16
CA GLN A 11 -3.71 15.13 -10.02
C GLN A 11 -2.23 15.06 -9.62
N LYS A 12 -1.41 15.93 -10.21
CA LYS A 12 -0.02 16.12 -9.80
C LYS A 12 0.03 16.84 -8.45
N LYS A 13 0.60 16.20 -7.42
CA LYS A 13 0.84 16.80 -6.11
C LYS A 13 2.33 16.72 -5.81
N GLN A 14 2.96 17.85 -5.47
CA GLN A 14 4.36 17.83 -5.04
C GLN A 14 4.51 16.94 -3.80
N PRO A 15 5.60 16.15 -3.67
CA PRO A 15 6.83 16.14 -4.47
C PRO A 15 6.77 15.33 -5.79
N PHE A 16 5.62 14.73 -6.14
CA PHE A 16 5.51 13.91 -7.35
C PHE A 16 5.38 14.77 -8.61
N SER A 17 6.25 14.51 -9.58
CA SER A 17 6.28 15.18 -10.88
C SER A 17 5.23 14.63 -11.82
N LYS A 18 4.84 13.36 -11.64
CA LYS A 18 3.81 12.65 -12.42
C LYS A 18 2.59 12.33 -11.55
N PRO A 19 1.39 12.23 -12.14
CA PRO A 19 0.23 11.68 -11.46
C PRO A 19 0.51 10.27 -10.92
N LEU A 20 -0.02 9.95 -9.72
CA LEU A 20 0.16 8.65 -9.08
C LEU A 20 -0.37 7.49 -9.94
N ILE A 21 -1.37 7.76 -10.79
CA ILE A 21 -1.88 6.76 -11.74
C ILE A 21 -0.79 6.24 -12.69
N TYR A 22 0.24 7.04 -13.00
CA TYR A 22 1.35 6.60 -13.85
C TYR A 22 2.16 5.48 -13.19
N ALA A 23 2.41 5.56 -11.89
CA ALA A 23 3.07 4.51 -11.13
C ALA A 23 2.24 3.21 -11.15
N LEU A 24 0.92 3.35 -11.06
CA LEU A 24 -0.03 2.25 -11.14
C LEU A 24 0.01 1.55 -12.51
N PHE A 25 0.00 2.33 -13.59
CA PHE A 25 0.11 1.81 -14.94
C PHE A 25 1.50 1.20 -15.23
N ASN A 26 2.56 1.78 -14.67
CA ASN A 26 3.91 1.24 -14.81
C ASN A 26 4.02 -0.14 -14.16
N ASP A 27 3.47 -0.34 -12.95
CA ASP A 27 3.44 -1.65 -12.27
C ASP A 27 2.77 -2.73 -13.14
N MET A 28 1.70 -2.36 -13.84
CA MET A 28 0.97 -3.27 -14.71
C MET A 28 1.71 -3.62 -16.02
N LYS A 29 2.58 -2.73 -16.51
CA LYS A 29 3.33 -2.92 -17.76
C LYS A 29 4.66 -3.64 -17.55
N GLN A 30 5.25 -3.54 -16.36
CA GLN A 30 6.56 -4.11 -16.08
C GLN A 30 6.48 -5.64 -15.99
N PRO A 31 7.36 -6.38 -16.72
CA PRO A 31 7.37 -7.83 -16.66
C PRO A 31 7.84 -8.30 -15.28
N GLN A 32 7.35 -9.48 -14.88
CA GLN A 32 7.85 -10.19 -13.71
C GLN A 32 9.33 -10.52 -13.89
N LYS A 33 10.13 -10.21 -12.88
CA LYS A 33 11.56 -10.56 -12.87
C LYS A 33 11.86 -11.30 -11.57
N GLU A 34 12.24 -12.56 -11.68
CA GLU A 34 12.76 -13.33 -10.56
C GLU A 34 14.19 -12.89 -10.28
N LEU A 35 14.36 -12.10 -9.22
CA LEU A 35 15.67 -11.83 -8.62
C LEU A 35 15.72 -12.58 -7.30
N GLN A 36 16.85 -13.26 -7.06
CA GLN A 36 17.04 -14.01 -5.83
C GLN A 36 17.17 -13.09 -4.62
N ASP A 37 17.84 -11.95 -4.78
CA ASP A 37 17.94 -10.91 -3.77
C ASP A 37 17.88 -9.54 -4.48
N ASP A 38 16.88 -8.74 -4.14
CA ASP A 38 16.71 -7.39 -4.68
C ASP A 38 16.32 -6.46 -3.53
N SER A 39 16.81 -5.23 -3.56
CA SER A 39 16.49 -4.25 -2.53
C SER A 39 15.07 -3.73 -2.70
N ILE A 40 14.46 -3.30 -1.59
CA ILE A 40 13.15 -2.66 -1.63
C ILE A 40 13.15 -1.44 -2.56
N TYR A 41 14.25 -0.67 -2.55
CA TYR A 41 14.41 0.49 -3.42
C TYR A 41 14.39 0.13 -4.91
N ASN A 42 15.22 -0.83 -5.33
CA ASN A 42 15.31 -1.26 -6.73
C ASN A 42 13.99 -1.84 -7.23
N PHE A 43 13.34 -2.65 -6.40
CA PHE A 43 12.01 -3.20 -6.68
C PHE A 43 10.99 -2.08 -6.91
N ALA A 44 10.94 -1.09 -6.01
CA ALA A 44 10.02 0.03 -6.11
C ALA A 44 10.32 0.96 -7.29
N GLU A 45 11.59 1.24 -7.56
CA GLU A 45 12.01 2.08 -8.69
C GLU A 45 11.61 1.44 -10.02
N ARG A 46 11.86 0.13 -10.18
CA ARG A 46 11.48 -0.61 -11.40
C ARG A 46 9.97 -0.60 -11.60
N ARG A 47 9.19 -0.91 -10.56
CA ARG A 47 7.75 -1.11 -10.67
C ARG A 47 6.94 0.17 -10.67
N PHE A 48 7.27 1.12 -9.80
CA PHE A 48 6.47 2.33 -9.60
C PHE A 48 7.18 3.60 -10.08
N GLY A 49 8.49 3.52 -10.32
CA GLY A 49 9.32 4.64 -10.72
C GLY A 49 10.09 5.24 -9.54
N LYS A 50 11.19 5.92 -9.87
CA LYS A 50 12.12 6.54 -8.93
C LYS A 50 11.44 7.45 -7.89
N GLU A 51 10.47 8.26 -8.32
CA GLU A 51 9.79 9.19 -7.41
C GLU A 51 9.04 8.48 -6.28
N ILE A 52 8.48 7.30 -6.55
CA ILE A 52 7.78 6.50 -5.53
C ILE A 52 8.79 5.83 -4.60
N ALA A 53 9.91 5.33 -5.16
CA ALA A 53 11.00 4.79 -4.37
C ALA A 53 11.58 5.84 -3.40
N ASP A 54 11.84 7.06 -3.88
CA ASP A 54 12.42 8.15 -3.09
C ASP A 54 11.44 8.76 -2.08
N TYR A 55 10.21 9.11 -2.52
CA TYR A 55 9.30 9.93 -1.70
C TYR A 55 8.22 9.15 -0.94
N ALA A 56 8.04 7.86 -1.24
CA ALA A 56 7.06 7.02 -0.52
C ALA A 56 7.72 5.85 0.18
N ILE A 57 8.49 5.04 -0.54
CA ILE A 57 9.03 3.79 0.00
C ILE A 57 10.20 4.04 0.95
N SER A 58 11.19 4.84 0.55
CA SER A 58 12.33 5.18 1.43
C SER A 58 11.90 5.77 2.77
N PRO A 59 11.03 6.81 2.85
CA PRO A 59 10.57 7.33 4.14
C PRO A 59 9.68 6.34 4.91
N MET A 60 8.94 5.46 4.23
CA MET A 60 8.17 4.39 4.89
C MET A 60 9.11 3.40 5.60
N ILE A 61 10.14 2.90 4.91
CA ILE A 61 11.10 1.96 5.50
C ILE A 61 11.91 2.63 6.61
N CYS A 62 12.34 3.87 6.41
CA CYS A 62 12.97 4.65 7.46
C CYS A 62 12.05 4.82 8.69
N GLY A 63 10.74 5.01 8.48
CA GLY A 63 9.78 5.15 9.58
C GLY A 63 9.46 3.86 10.32
N ILE A 64 9.40 2.72 9.61
CA ILE A 64 9.04 1.41 10.19
C ILE A 64 10.26 0.74 10.83
N CYS A 65 11.41 0.78 10.16
CA CYS A 65 12.59 -0.01 10.52
C CYS A 65 13.82 0.85 10.89
N ALA A 66 13.74 2.18 10.79
CA ALA A 66 14.89 3.08 10.97
C ALA A 66 16.10 2.72 10.09
N GLY A 67 15.87 2.08 8.93
CA GLY A 67 16.91 1.59 8.01
C GLY A 67 16.77 2.13 6.58
N ASP A 68 17.77 1.84 5.74
CA ASP A 68 17.79 2.24 4.33
C ASP A 68 17.07 1.21 3.43
N ALA A 69 16.12 1.69 2.62
CA ALA A 69 15.41 0.86 1.63
C ALA A 69 16.33 0.26 0.55
N LYS A 70 17.55 0.78 0.38
CA LYS A 70 18.54 0.26 -0.56
C LYS A 70 19.30 -0.97 -0.03
N GLU A 71 19.40 -1.11 1.29
CA GLU A 71 20.14 -2.20 1.92
C GLU A 71 19.24 -3.38 2.31
N ILE A 72 17.94 -3.12 2.49
CA ILE A 72 16.99 -4.14 2.95
C ILE A 72 16.39 -4.89 1.76
N SER A 73 16.40 -6.23 1.86
CA SER A 73 15.82 -7.12 0.85
C SER A 73 14.29 -7.04 0.81
N VAL A 74 13.73 -6.97 -0.40
CA VAL A 74 12.27 -6.92 -0.62
C VAL A 74 11.57 -8.17 -0.11
N LYS A 75 12.23 -9.33 -0.16
CA LYS A 75 11.67 -10.60 0.32
C LYS A 75 11.51 -10.64 1.83
N PHE A 76 12.30 -9.86 2.55
CA PHE A 76 12.28 -9.83 4.01
C PHE A 76 11.11 -8.98 4.54
N LEU A 77 11.02 -7.71 4.13
CA LEU A 77 9.96 -6.81 4.63
C LEU A 77 8.69 -6.79 3.79
N MET A 78 8.79 -7.04 2.48
CA MET A 78 7.68 -6.88 1.54
C MET A 78 7.34 -8.19 0.82
N LYS A 79 7.45 -9.33 1.53
CA LYS A 79 7.17 -10.66 1.00
C LYS A 79 5.82 -10.75 0.27
N THR A 80 4.76 -10.19 0.85
CA THR A 80 3.42 -10.21 0.25
C THR A 80 3.35 -9.44 -1.08
N LEU A 81 4.03 -8.28 -1.18
CA LEU A 81 4.08 -7.54 -2.44
C LEU A 81 4.87 -8.30 -3.51
N PHE A 82 5.98 -8.94 -3.10
CA PHE A 82 6.76 -9.80 -3.98
C PHE A 82 5.89 -10.97 -4.49
N GLU A 83 5.17 -11.66 -3.61
CA GLU A 83 4.24 -12.72 -4.00
C GLU A 83 3.14 -12.23 -4.95
N TRP A 84 2.62 -11.02 -4.75
CA TRP A 84 1.65 -10.43 -5.67
C TRP A 84 2.25 -10.13 -7.05
N GLU A 85 3.48 -9.61 -7.10
CA GLU A 85 4.22 -9.50 -8.37
C GLU A 85 4.31 -10.87 -9.06
N GLN A 86 4.76 -11.90 -8.33
CA GLN A 86 5.09 -13.19 -8.92
C GLN A 86 3.83 -13.99 -9.34
N ASN A 87 2.76 -13.90 -8.56
CA ASN A 87 1.52 -14.66 -8.81
C ASN A 87 0.55 -13.95 -9.76
N HIS A 88 0.59 -12.62 -9.82
CA HIS A 88 -0.39 -11.82 -10.60
C HIS A 88 0.25 -10.97 -11.70
N GLY A 89 1.58 -11.02 -11.85
CA GLY A 89 2.34 -10.21 -12.80
C GLY A 89 2.29 -8.71 -12.49
N GLY A 90 1.89 -8.33 -11.28
CA GLY A 90 1.73 -6.94 -10.87
C GLY A 90 1.23 -6.79 -9.44
N VAL A 91 1.83 -5.87 -8.68
CA VAL A 91 1.48 -5.61 -7.28
C VAL A 91 0.07 -5.04 -7.16
N VAL A 92 -0.31 -4.14 -8.08
CA VAL A 92 -1.63 -3.49 -8.07
C VAL A 92 -2.74 -4.51 -8.36
N LYS A 93 -2.49 -5.46 -9.26
CA LYS A 93 -3.43 -6.55 -9.56
C LYS A 93 -3.64 -7.44 -8.34
N GLY A 94 -2.57 -7.79 -7.63
CA GLY A 94 -2.65 -8.56 -6.39
C GLY A 94 -3.42 -7.83 -5.30
N LEU A 95 -3.16 -6.53 -5.12
CA LEU A 95 -3.89 -5.70 -4.18
C LEU A 95 -5.39 -5.64 -4.51
N MET A 96 -5.76 -5.37 -5.78
CA MET A 96 -7.16 -5.35 -6.20
C MET A 96 -7.83 -6.69 -5.91
N LYS A 97 -7.21 -7.81 -6.29
CA LYS A 97 -7.76 -9.15 -6.03
C LYS A 97 -7.92 -9.42 -4.54
N SER A 98 -6.96 -9.00 -3.72
CA SER A 98 -7.03 -9.12 -2.26
C SER A 98 -8.21 -8.32 -1.68
N LEU A 99 -8.43 -7.10 -2.16
CA LEU A 99 -9.55 -6.25 -1.70
C LEU A 99 -10.91 -6.78 -2.16
N PHE A 100 -10.99 -7.34 -3.37
CA PHE A 100 -12.22 -7.98 -3.85
C PHE A 100 -12.52 -9.26 -3.07
N LYS A 101 -11.49 -10.05 -2.74
CA LYS A 101 -11.63 -11.24 -1.90
C LYS A 101 -12.01 -10.88 -0.46
N SER A 102 -11.38 -9.87 0.13
CA SER A 102 -11.70 -9.44 1.50
C SER A 102 -13.13 -8.91 1.59
N LYS A 103 -13.66 -8.18 0.59
CA LYS A 103 -15.08 -7.80 0.58
C LYS A 103 -16.06 -8.98 0.59
N THR A 104 -15.66 -10.16 0.11
CA THR A 104 -16.50 -11.36 0.15
C THR A 104 -16.38 -12.11 1.48
N GLU A 105 -15.29 -11.90 2.23
CA GLU A 105 -15.02 -12.53 3.53
C GLU A 105 -15.37 -11.60 4.73
N ASP A 106 -15.28 -10.27 4.55
CA ASP A 106 -15.63 -9.18 5.48
C ASP A 106 -17.13 -8.86 5.50
N GLU A 107 -17.98 -9.70 4.89
CA GLU A 107 -19.37 -9.85 5.35
C GLU A 107 -19.39 -10.64 6.68
N LEU A 108 -18.42 -10.33 7.54
CA LEU A 108 -18.31 -10.76 8.92
C LEU A 108 -19.52 -10.18 9.63
N ASP A 109 -20.34 -11.09 10.13
CA ASP A 109 -21.47 -10.90 11.02
C ASP A 109 -21.19 -9.72 11.97
N LEU A 110 -21.66 -8.53 11.58
CA LEU A 110 -21.53 -7.33 12.39
C LEU A 110 -22.14 -7.71 13.74
N SER A 111 -21.29 -7.81 14.76
CA SER A 111 -21.75 -8.15 16.10
C SER A 111 -22.88 -7.18 16.46
N ASP A 112 -23.87 -7.65 17.22
CA ASP A 112 -25.04 -6.84 17.54
C ASP A 112 -24.66 -5.45 18.10
N LEU A 113 -23.49 -5.37 18.75
CA LEU A 113 -22.87 -4.14 19.24
C LEU A 113 -22.51 -3.13 18.13
N ALA A 114 -21.95 -3.60 17.01
CA ALA A 114 -21.55 -2.75 15.88
C ALA A 114 -22.77 -2.18 15.14
N LYS A 115 -23.84 -2.99 15.00
CA LYS A 115 -25.13 -2.53 14.45
C LYS A 115 -25.76 -1.48 15.37
N LYS A 116 -25.82 -1.78 16.67
CA LYS A 116 -26.38 -0.88 17.69
C LYS A 116 -25.62 0.45 17.77
N SER A 117 -24.30 0.43 17.67
CA SER A 117 -23.48 1.66 17.67
C SER A 117 -23.78 2.57 16.47
N GLN A 118 -24.08 2.01 15.30
CA GLN A 118 -24.44 2.79 14.11
C GLN A 118 -25.86 3.36 14.22
N GLU A 119 -26.80 2.54 14.71
CA GLU A 119 -28.20 2.93 14.92
C GLU A 119 -28.34 4.03 15.97
N GLU A 120 -27.68 3.87 17.11
CA GLU A 120 -27.73 4.83 18.22
C GLU A 120 -26.80 6.02 18.01
N LYS A 121 -26.13 6.12 16.84
CA LYS A 121 -25.17 7.17 16.50
C LYS A 121 -24.21 7.46 17.65
N TRP A 122 -23.64 6.41 18.25
CA TRP A 122 -22.70 6.58 19.33
C TRP A 122 -21.58 7.48 18.82
N ASN A 123 -21.44 8.65 19.43
CA ASN A 123 -20.30 9.50 19.19
C ASN A 123 -19.09 8.75 19.75
N VAL A 124 -18.33 8.11 18.87
CA VAL A 124 -17.06 7.48 19.22
C VAL A 124 -16.08 8.62 19.54
N TYR A 125 -16.10 9.07 20.78
CA TYR A 125 -15.05 9.90 21.33
C TYR A 125 -13.88 8.98 21.66
N THR A 126 -13.00 8.75 20.69
CA THR A 126 -11.68 8.21 20.99
C THR A 126 -10.97 9.23 21.89
N ILE A 127 -10.79 8.88 23.16
CA ILE A 127 -9.99 9.67 24.08
C ILE A 127 -8.55 9.58 23.58
N LYS A 128 -7.99 10.71 23.14
CA LYS A 128 -6.57 10.84 22.83
C LYS A 128 -5.81 10.74 24.18
N GLY A 129 -5.44 9.53 24.58
CA GLY A 129 -4.66 9.34 25.80
C GLY A 129 -4.66 7.94 26.43
N GLY A 130 -5.61 7.05 26.11
CA GLY A 130 -5.68 5.73 26.77
C GLY A 130 -6.05 5.81 28.26
N LEU A 131 -6.52 4.70 28.84
CA LEU A 131 -6.67 4.56 30.29
C LEU A 131 -5.28 4.26 30.87
N GLU A 132 -4.74 5.18 31.66
CA GLU A 132 -3.78 4.83 32.71
C GLU A 132 -4.49 4.12 33.87
#